data_AF-A0A0X3V8W0-F1
#
_entry.id   AF-A0A0X3V8W0-F1
#
_cell.length_a   1.000
_cell.length_b   1.000
_cell.length_c   1.000
_cell.angle_alpha   90.00
_cell.angle_beta   90.00
_cell.angle_gamma   90.00
#
_symmetry.space_group_name_H-M   'P 1'
#
loop_
_entity.id
_entity.type
_entity.pdbx_description
1 polymer ?
#
loop_
_entity_poly.entity_id
_entity_poly.type
_entity_poly.pdbx_seq_one_letter_code
_entity_poly.pdbx_strand_id
1 'polypeptide(L)'
;MPPTLHRRRCFTADVSLPPILSYGAAVTDARAALVDIEQSDGRVAVRVLAAGSTTVAVVERVRGPKLHPHIPIGTRERQHLRMMLDDIPVHLDPGPGRYSRHSYRVVVEHEGHSYVYRPKTPDTSRLTRDGWRLGDFTITTKGELDADWHEEAAPEPVDVAIGYALGAAFGAGADFFLVSMLNLVDQADPGH
;
A
#
# COMPACT_ATOMS: atom_id res chain seq x y z
N MET A 1 -19.60 55.74 26.68
CA MET A 1 -18.88 56.71 25.81
C MET A 1 -17.45 56.85 26.33
N PRO A 2 -16.39 57.04 25.51
CA PRO A 2 -16.15 56.85 24.05
C PRO A 2 -14.81 56.06 23.82
N PRO A 3 -14.03 56.19 22.71
CA PRO A 3 -14.33 56.21 21.27
C PRO A 3 -13.63 55.09 20.45
N THR A 4 -14.11 54.95 19.22
CA THR A 4 -13.58 54.23 18.06
C THR A 4 -12.24 54.80 17.55
N LEU A 5 -11.30 53.95 17.07
CA LEU A 5 -10.32 54.36 16.05
C LEU A 5 -9.72 53.17 15.26
N HIS A 6 -9.78 53.33 13.94
CA HIS A 6 -9.24 52.50 12.86
C HIS A 6 -7.74 52.19 12.95
N ARG A 7 -7.32 51.04 12.39
CA ARG A 7 -6.26 51.01 11.36
C ARG A 7 -6.20 49.70 10.55
N ARG A 8 -6.51 49.87 9.26
CA ARG A 8 -5.77 49.43 8.05
C ARG A 8 -5.55 47.93 7.76
N ARG A 9 -6.06 47.57 6.57
CA ARG A 9 -5.75 46.42 5.70
C ARG A 9 -4.27 46.36 5.30
N CYS A 10 -3.75 45.14 5.07
CA CYS A 10 -3.36 44.60 3.75
C CYS A 10 -2.29 43.49 3.84
N PHE A 11 -2.56 42.35 3.17
CA PHE A 11 -1.65 41.47 2.39
C PHE A 11 -0.48 40.79 3.15
N THR A 12 -0.17 39.48 3.04
CA THR A 12 -0.31 38.52 1.92
C THR A 12 0.01 37.09 2.39
N ALA A 13 -0.46 36.10 1.62
CA ALA A 13 -0.10 34.66 1.56
C ALA A 13 -0.47 33.83 2.81
N ASP A 14 -1.56 33.05 2.82
CA ASP A 14 -1.88 31.91 1.94
C ASP A 14 -0.68 31.01 1.64
N VAL A 15 -0.51 30.01 2.50
CA VAL A 15 -0.01 28.69 2.11
C VAL A 15 -1.00 27.69 2.68
N SER A 16 -2.11 27.53 1.96
CA SER A 16 -2.98 26.38 2.08
C SER A 16 -2.16 25.11 1.78
N LEU A 17 -1.64 24.46 2.83
CA LEU A 17 -1.16 23.10 2.74
C LEU A 17 -2.36 22.20 2.35
N PRO A 18 -2.27 21.39 1.29
CA PRO A 18 -3.35 20.46 0.98
C PRO A 18 -3.53 19.47 2.14
N PRO A 19 -4.78 19.11 2.49
CA PRO A 19 -5.04 18.14 3.53
C PRO A 19 -4.41 16.80 3.15
N ILE A 20 -3.58 16.26 4.04
CA ILE A 20 -3.09 14.89 3.95
C ILE A 20 -4.32 13.99 4.11
N LEU A 21 -4.81 13.45 3.00
CA LEU A 21 -5.92 12.50 2.98
C LEU A 21 -5.46 11.20 3.67
N SER A 22 -5.69 11.12 4.97
CA SER A 22 -5.68 9.86 5.72
C SER A 22 -6.93 9.11 5.28
N TYR A 23 -6.79 8.17 4.34
CA TYR A 23 -7.90 7.31 3.94
C TYR A 23 -7.82 6.05 4.81
N GLY A 24 -8.74 5.95 5.77
CA GLY A 24 -8.97 4.74 6.55
C GLY A 24 -10.03 3.90 5.85
N ALA A 25 -9.66 2.75 5.29
CA ALA A 25 -10.61 1.81 4.70
C ALA A 25 -10.77 0.62 5.65
N ALA A 26 -11.98 0.46 6.21
CA ALA A 26 -12.34 -0.75 6.93
C ALA A 26 -12.92 -1.75 5.92
N VAL A 27 -12.25 -2.87 5.73
CA VAL A 27 -12.69 -3.98 4.88
C VAL A 27 -13.15 -5.12 5.78
N THR A 28 -14.37 -5.59 5.56
CA THR A 28 -14.86 -6.81 6.19
C THR A 28 -14.41 -7.99 5.35
N ASP A 29 -13.50 -8.80 5.89
CA ASP A 29 -13.04 -10.00 5.21
C ASP A 29 -14.00 -11.17 5.48
N ALA A 30 -14.27 -11.98 4.46
CA ALA A 30 -15.19 -13.12 4.54
C ALA A 30 -14.83 -14.14 5.63
N ARG A 31 -13.59 -14.12 6.14
CA ARG A 31 -13.13 -14.95 7.26
C ARG A 31 -13.40 -14.35 8.65
N ALA A 32 -14.32 -13.38 8.74
CA ALA A 32 -14.73 -12.71 9.98
C ALA A 32 -13.60 -11.92 10.68
N ALA A 33 -12.57 -11.54 9.92
CA ALA A 33 -11.56 -10.60 10.37
C ALA A 33 -11.99 -9.18 9.98
N LEU A 34 -11.97 -8.26 10.94
CA LEU A 34 -12.09 -6.84 10.63
C LEU A 34 -10.69 -6.35 10.26
N VAL A 35 -10.55 -5.85 9.03
CA VAL A 35 -9.30 -5.31 8.53
C VAL A 35 -9.43 -3.79 8.44
N ASP A 36 -8.63 -3.07 9.23
CA ASP A 36 -8.50 -1.62 9.16
C ASP A 36 -7.20 -1.26 8.44
N ILE A 37 -7.32 -0.53 7.33
CA ILE A 37 -6.19 -0.08 6.52
C ILE A 37 -6.08 1.43 6.65
N GLU A 38 -4.98 1.89 7.24
CA GLU A 38 -4.63 3.29 7.37
C GLU A 38 -3.50 3.61 6.39
N GLN A 39 -3.79 4.44 5.38
CA GLN A 39 -2.80 4.89 4.42
C GLN A 39 -2.54 6.40 4.57
N SER A 40 -1.26 6.75 4.60
CA SER A 40 -0.74 8.12 4.65
C SER A 40 0.50 8.24 3.76
N ASP A 41 1.01 9.46 3.53
CA ASP A 41 2.15 9.66 2.64
C ASP A 41 3.39 8.89 3.12
N GLY A 42 3.73 7.82 2.40
CA GLY A 42 4.87 6.96 2.71
C GLY A 42 4.66 5.99 3.87
N ARG A 43 3.43 5.78 4.36
CA ARG A 43 3.17 4.76 5.39
C ARG A 43 1.81 4.10 5.21
N VAL A 44 1.81 2.78 5.28
CA VAL A 44 0.63 1.91 5.27
C VAL A 44 0.65 1.12 6.57
N ALA A 45 -0.44 1.18 7.35
CA ALA A 45 -0.65 0.35 8.52
C ALA A 45 -1.94 -0.46 8.33
N VAL A 46 -1.85 -1.77 8.59
CA VAL A 46 -2.97 -2.70 8.50
C VAL A 46 -3.15 -3.33 9.87
N ARG A 47 -4.38 -3.29 10.39
CA ARG A 47 -4.77 -3.93 11.64
C ARG A 47 -5.80 -5.00 11.33
N VAL A 48 -5.49 -6.23 11.73
CA VAL A 48 -6.38 -7.37 11.57
C VAL A 48 -6.88 -7.78 12.95
N LEU A 49 -8.18 -7.63 13.18
CA LEU A 49 -8.83 -8.12 14.40
C LEU A 49 -9.46 -9.47 14.12
N ALA A 50 -8.95 -10.52 14.74
CA ALA A 50 -9.44 -11.88 14.61
C ALA A 50 -9.43 -12.60 15.96
N ALA A 51 -10.53 -13.29 16.29
CA ALA A 51 -10.66 -14.08 17.53
C ALA A 51 -10.23 -13.34 18.82
N GLY A 52 -10.46 -12.02 18.90
CA GLY A 52 -10.10 -11.19 20.05
C GLY A 52 -8.63 -10.77 20.14
N SER A 53 -7.81 -11.10 19.13
CA SER A 53 -6.42 -10.66 19.00
C SER A 53 -6.27 -9.67 17.84
N THR A 54 -5.33 -8.75 17.96
CA THR A 54 -5.00 -7.77 16.91
C THR A 54 -3.60 -8.01 16.39
N THR A 55 -3.48 -8.22 15.08
CA THR A 55 -2.20 -8.28 14.36
C THR A 55 -2.02 -7.01 13.54
N VAL A 56 -0.84 -6.39 13.64
CA VAL A 56 -0.54 -5.10 13.01
C VAL A 56 0.63 -5.25 12.05
N ALA A 57 0.40 -5.01 10.76
CA ALA A 57 1.45 -4.90 9.76
C ALA A 57 1.66 -3.44 9.36
N VAL A 58 2.91 -2.96 9.36
CA VAL A 58 3.26 -1.60 8.96
C VAL A 58 4.32 -1.64 7.88
N VAL A 59 4.04 -1.02 6.73
CA VAL A 59 5.03 -0.74 5.69
C VAL A 59 5.27 0.76 5.65
N GLU A 60 6.52 1.16 5.85
CA GLU A 60 6.92 2.56 5.85
C GLU A 60 8.06 2.83 4.88
N ARG A 61 8.01 4.02 4.30
CA ARG A 61 9.04 4.60 3.46
C ARG A 61 9.96 5.43 4.35
N VAL A 62 11.22 5.03 4.44
CA VAL A 62 12.24 5.84 5.11
C VAL A 62 12.75 6.95 4.19
N ARG A 63 13.44 7.95 4.75
CA ARG A 63 13.83 9.18 4.01
C ARG A 63 14.71 8.89 2.80
N GLY A 64 14.59 9.77 1.79
CA GLY A 64 15.49 9.85 0.64
C GLY A 64 15.13 9.14 -0.67
N PRO A 65 14.03 8.39 -0.84
CA PRO A 65 13.76 7.77 -2.14
C PRO A 65 13.28 8.79 -3.15
N LYS A 66 13.60 8.52 -4.42
CA LYS A 66 12.89 9.13 -5.53
C LYS A 66 11.46 8.58 -5.54
N LEU A 67 10.48 9.48 -5.50
CA LEU A 67 9.07 9.10 -5.54
C LEU A 67 8.65 8.77 -6.97
N HIS A 68 7.94 7.66 -7.10
CA HIS A 68 7.30 7.20 -8.32
C HIS A 68 5.79 7.36 -8.16
N PRO A 69 5.13 8.24 -8.94
CA PRO A 69 3.73 8.62 -8.73
C PRO A 69 2.73 7.47 -8.90
N HIS A 70 3.15 6.35 -9.49
CA HIS A 70 2.29 5.19 -9.73
C HIS A 70 2.53 4.01 -8.79
N ILE A 71 3.42 4.17 -7.81
CA ILE A 71 3.60 3.20 -6.73
C ILE A 71 2.87 3.78 -5.51
N PRO A 72 1.90 3.09 -4.89
CA PRO A 72 1.14 3.67 -3.78
C PRO A 72 2.01 4.12 -2.59
N ILE A 73 2.97 3.30 -2.18
CA ILE A 73 3.97 3.67 -1.15
C ILE A 73 5.04 4.64 -1.70
N GLY A 74 5.03 4.93 -3.00
CA GLY A 74 5.90 5.87 -3.70
C GLY A 74 7.27 5.33 -4.12
N THR A 75 7.72 4.16 -3.66
CA THR A 75 8.99 3.57 -4.13
C THR A 75 8.97 2.05 -4.04
N ARG A 76 9.85 1.40 -4.80
CA ARG A 76 10.17 -0.04 -4.70
C ARG A 76 11.62 -0.28 -4.30
N GLU A 77 12.36 0.78 -3.99
CA GLU A 77 13.75 0.66 -3.57
C GLU A 77 13.82 0.08 -2.15
N ARG A 78 14.29 -1.17 -2.05
CA ARG A 78 14.35 -1.92 -0.78
C ARG A 78 14.96 -1.12 0.36
N GLN A 79 16.07 -0.43 0.10
CA GLN A 79 16.81 0.37 1.09
C GLN A 79 16.02 1.55 1.67
N HIS A 80 14.93 1.96 1.02
CA HIS A 80 14.04 3.01 1.46
C HIS A 80 12.72 2.50 2.02
N LEU A 81 12.59 1.19 2.25
CA LEU A 81 11.38 0.57 2.74
C LEU A 81 11.68 -0.28 3.97
N ARG A 82 10.77 -0.23 4.93
CA ARG A 82 10.79 -1.08 6.11
C ARG A 82 9.40 -1.67 6.31
N MET A 83 9.38 -2.92 6.72
CA MET A 83 8.17 -3.60 7.16
C MET A 83 8.32 -4.03 8.62
N MET A 84 7.25 -3.88 9.39
CA MET A 84 7.11 -4.40 10.75
C MET A 84 5.82 -5.20 10.84
N LEU A 85 5.84 -6.28 11.61
CA LEU A 85 4.67 -7.05 11.99
C LEU A 85 4.66 -7.17 13.51
N ASP A 86 3.63 -6.67 14.17
CA ASP A 86 3.54 -6.60 15.64
C ASP A 86 4.84 -6.04 16.27
N ASP A 87 5.35 -4.94 15.68
CA ASP A 87 6.62 -4.28 16.03
C ASP A 87 7.91 -5.10 15.80
N ILE A 88 7.78 -6.31 15.25
CA ILE A 88 8.91 -7.17 14.85
C ILE A 88 9.35 -6.78 13.43
N PRO A 89 10.64 -6.45 13.19
CA PRO A 89 11.14 -6.19 11.85
C PRO A 89 10.98 -7.40 10.94
N VAL A 90 10.46 -7.17 9.74
CA VAL A 90 10.25 -8.19 8.71
C VAL A 90 11.16 -7.90 7.51
N HIS A 91 11.78 -8.94 6.94
CA HIS A 91 12.57 -8.74 5.74
C HIS A 91 11.64 -8.48 4.56
N LEU A 92 11.83 -7.34 3.89
CA LEU A 92 11.06 -6.94 2.72
C LEU A 92 12.00 -6.84 1.52
N ASP A 93 11.68 -7.54 0.45
CA ASP A 93 12.42 -7.55 -0.81
C ASP A 93 11.49 -7.31 -2.02
N PRO A 94 11.24 -6.04 -2.36
CA PRO A 94 10.55 -5.71 -3.59
C PRO A 94 11.46 -5.99 -4.78
N GLY A 95 10.94 -6.76 -5.73
CA GLY A 95 11.59 -6.97 -7.02
C GLY A 95 11.74 -5.66 -7.79
N PRO A 96 12.69 -5.62 -8.74
CA PRO A 96 13.15 -4.39 -9.37
C PRO A 96 12.09 -3.66 -10.21
N GLY A 97 10.96 -4.30 -10.53
CA GLY A 97 9.87 -3.69 -11.29
C GLY A 97 10.23 -3.33 -12.73
N ARG A 98 11.23 -4.02 -13.32
CA ARG A 98 11.69 -3.78 -14.69
C ARG A 98 11.47 -5.02 -15.57
N TYR A 99 11.07 -4.77 -16.83
CA TYR A 99 11.05 -5.73 -17.95
C TYR A 99 9.92 -6.77 -17.98
N SER A 100 9.49 -7.37 -16.86
CA SER A 100 8.46 -8.43 -16.89
C SER A 100 7.54 -8.38 -15.68
N ARG A 101 6.32 -8.93 -15.80
CA ARG A 101 5.35 -9.04 -14.66
C ARG A 101 5.98 -9.70 -13.43
N HIS A 102 6.87 -10.66 -13.63
CA HIS A 102 7.57 -11.34 -12.53
C HIS A 102 8.55 -10.45 -11.76
N SER A 103 9.07 -9.40 -12.39
CA SER A 103 9.96 -8.42 -11.73
C SER A 103 9.26 -7.57 -10.67
N TYR A 104 7.91 -7.54 -10.69
CA TYR A 104 7.08 -6.80 -9.74
C TYR A 104 6.75 -7.60 -8.49
N ARG A 105 7.24 -8.84 -8.37
CA ARG A 105 7.08 -9.63 -7.14
C ARG A 105 7.65 -8.88 -5.93
N VAL A 106 7.06 -9.06 -4.78
CA VAL A 106 7.57 -8.60 -3.49
C VAL A 106 7.69 -9.84 -2.62
N VAL A 107 8.89 -10.08 -2.12
CA VAL A 107 9.18 -11.19 -1.21
C VAL A 107 9.23 -10.63 0.21
N VAL A 108 8.63 -11.35 1.14
CA VAL A 108 8.62 -11.02 2.57
C VAL A 108 9.05 -12.26 3.33
N GLU A 109 10.00 -12.12 4.25
CA GLU A 109 10.42 -13.23 5.12
C GLU A 109 10.11 -12.89 6.57
N HIS A 110 9.31 -13.75 7.21
CA HIS A 110 8.88 -13.60 8.59
C HIS A 110 8.87 -14.97 9.29
N GLU A 111 9.52 -15.08 10.45
CA GLU A 111 9.58 -16.30 11.26
C GLU A 111 9.94 -17.59 10.50
N GLY A 112 10.77 -17.48 9.46
CA GLY A 112 11.20 -18.62 8.63
C GLY A 112 10.26 -18.97 7.48
N HIS A 113 9.12 -18.28 7.36
CA HIS A 113 8.21 -18.38 6.23
C HIS A 113 8.53 -17.36 5.14
N SER A 114 8.48 -17.80 3.87
CA SER A 114 8.68 -16.95 2.70
C SER A 114 7.34 -16.64 2.04
N TYR A 115 6.95 -15.39 2.11
CA TYR A 115 5.78 -14.82 1.45
C TYR A 115 6.17 -14.23 0.11
N VAL A 116 5.43 -14.54 -0.94
CA VAL A 116 5.62 -13.96 -2.27
C VAL A 116 4.32 -13.38 -2.76
N TYR A 117 4.30 -12.06 -2.90
CA TYR A 117 3.22 -11.31 -3.50
C TYR A 117 3.60 -10.94 -4.93
N ARG A 118 2.84 -11.38 -5.93
CA ARG A 118 3.20 -11.17 -7.34
C ARG A 118 1.98 -10.90 -8.21
N PRO A 119 2.12 -10.10 -9.29
CA PRO A 119 1.04 -9.97 -10.27
C PRO A 119 0.67 -11.33 -10.88
N LYS A 120 -0.63 -11.62 -10.95
CA LYS A 120 -1.20 -12.80 -11.59
C LYS A 120 -1.87 -12.40 -12.91
N THR A 121 -2.71 -11.38 -12.88
CA THR A 121 -3.44 -10.81 -14.03
C THR A 121 -3.24 -9.28 -14.04
N PRO A 122 -3.80 -8.52 -15.01
CA PRO A 122 -3.78 -7.06 -14.96
C PRO A 122 -4.47 -6.48 -13.71
N ASP A 123 -5.48 -7.11 -13.16
CA ASP A 123 -6.25 -6.60 -12.03
C ASP A 123 -5.92 -7.31 -10.70
N THR A 124 -5.30 -8.49 -10.77
CA THR A 124 -5.11 -9.35 -9.61
C THR A 124 -3.64 -9.64 -9.32
N SER A 125 -3.29 -9.61 -8.03
CA SER A 125 -2.04 -10.13 -7.48
C SER A 125 -2.30 -11.39 -6.67
N ARG A 126 -1.31 -12.26 -6.55
CA ARG A 126 -1.40 -13.50 -5.77
C ARG A 126 -0.41 -13.45 -4.62
N LEU A 127 -0.86 -13.88 -3.44
CA LEU A 127 -0.03 -14.17 -2.28
C LEU A 127 0.21 -15.68 -2.15
N THR A 128 1.47 -16.05 -1.93
CA THR A 128 1.85 -17.42 -1.57
C THR A 128 2.72 -17.41 -0.32
N ARG A 129 2.62 -18.44 0.53
CA ARG A 129 3.50 -18.73 1.66
C ARG A 129 4.20 -20.06 1.43
N ASP A 130 5.52 -20.08 1.38
CA ASP A 130 6.34 -21.28 1.10
C ASP A 130 5.90 -22.04 -0.16
N GLY A 131 5.47 -21.30 -1.17
CA GLY A 131 4.94 -21.84 -2.43
C GLY A 131 3.47 -22.27 -2.40
N TRP A 132 2.84 -22.34 -1.23
CA TRP A 132 1.40 -22.58 -1.07
C TRP A 132 0.60 -21.32 -1.36
N ARG A 133 -0.51 -21.45 -2.08
CA ARG A 133 -1.35 -20.32 -2.48
C ARG A 133 -2.26 -19.96 -1.31
N LEU A 134 -2.19 -18.71 -0.87
CA LEU A 134 -3.02 -18.21 0.22
C LEU A 134 -4.27 -17.50 -0.31
N GLY A 135 -4.07 -16.55 -1.22
CA GLY A 135 -5.18 -15.77 -1.75
C GLY A 135 -4.78 -14.89 -2.93
N ASP A 136 -5.80 -14.37 -3.59
CA ASP A 136 -5.71 -13.47 -4.73
C ASP A 136 -6.32 -12.11 -4.34
N PHE A 137 -5.59 -11.03 -4.61
CA PHE A 137 -5.94 -9.66 -4.23
C PHE A 137 -6.30 -8.85 -5.47
N THR A 138 -7.38 -8.09 -5.40
CA THR A 138 -7.87 -7.26 -6.51
C THR A 138 -8.24 -5.88 -5.97
N ILE A 139 -7.95 -4.83 -6.74
CA ILE A 139 -8.49 -3.50 -6.44
C ILE A 139 -9.84 -3.37 -7.14
N THR A 140 -10.89 -3.14 -6.36
CA THR A 140 -12.25 -2.98 -6.89
C THR A 140 -12.36 -1.69 -7.71
N THR A 141 -13.46 -1.54 -8.46
CA THR A 141 -13.75 -0.31 -9.21
C THR A 141 -13.87 0.95 -8.33
N LYS A 142 -14.02 0.78 -7.01
CA LYS A 142 -14.04 1.87 -6.03
C LYS A 142 -12.64 2.22 -5.48
N GLY A 143 -11.60 1.52 -5.90
CA GLY A 143 -10.25 1.68 -5.37
C GLY A 143 -10.01 0.96 -4.04
N GLU A 144 -10.94 0.12 -3.59
CA GLU A 144 -10.80 -0.67 -2.37
C GLU A 144 -10.02 -1.96 -2.67
N LEU A 145 -9.19 -2.40 -1.72
CA LEU A 145 -8.47 -3.66 -1.84
C LEU A 145 -9.35 -4.81 -1.32
N ASP A 146 -9.61 -5.77 -2.19
CA ASP A 146 -10.37 -6.99 -1.90
C ASP A 146 -9.47 -8.22 -1.96
N ALA A 147 -9.79 -9.24 -1.17
CA ALA A 147 -9.01 -10.47 -1.06
C ALA A 147 -9.90 -11.72 -1.17
N ASP A 148 -9.59 -12.57 -2.14
CA ASP A 148 -10.18 -13.89 -2.31
C ASP A 148 -9.23 -14.96 -1.74
N TRP A 149 -9.53 -15.45 -0.55
CA TRP A 149 -8.73 -16.44 0.16
C TRP A 149 -9.09 -17.86 -0.25
N HIS A 150 -8.08 -18.67 -0.59
CA HIS A 150 -8.28 -20.06 -0.94
C HIS A 150 -8.75 -20.87 0.27
N GLU A 151 -9.84 -21.63 0.11
CA GLU A 151 -10.47 -22.35 1.23
C GLU A 151 -9.53 -23.32 1.95
N GLU A 152 -8.68 -24.00 1.17
CA GLU A 152 -7.71 -24.99 1.64
C GLU A 152 -6.50 -24.35 2.35
N ALA A 153 -6.28 -23.04 2.19
CA ALA A 153 -5.10 -22.38 2.70
C ALA A 153 -5.17 -22.04 4.20
N ALA A 154 -6.38 -21.95 4.74
CA ALA A 154 -6.65 -21.56 6.14
C ALA A 154 -5.73 -20.41 6.62
N PRO A 155 -5.83 -19.22 6.00
CA PRO A 155 -4.90 -18.12 6.28
C PRO A 155 -4.99 -17.67 7.74
N GLU A 156 -3.83 -17.44 8.34
CA GLU A 156 -3.71 -16.92 9.70
C GLU A 156 -3.80 -15.39 9.70
N PRO A 157 -4.09 -14.74 10.85
CA PRO A 157 -4.15 -13.28 10.94
C PRO A 157 -2.89 -12.57 10.41
N VAL A 158 -1.72 -13.21 10.59
CA VAL A 158 -0.43 -12.76 10.04
C VAL A 158 -0.44 -12.76 8.50
N ASP A 159 -0.95 -13.83 7.89
CA ASP A 159 -1.06 -13.95 6.43
C ASP A 159 -1.96 -12.85 5.86
N VAL A 160 -3.08 -12.58 6.54
CA VAL A 160 -4.04 -11.52 6.20
C VAL A 160 -3.35 -10.15 6.32
N ALA A 161 -2.69 -9.88 7.44
CA ALA A 161 -2.02 -8.60 7.68
C ALA A 161 -0.92 -8.32 6.65
N ILE A 162 -0.08 -9.32 6.34
CA ILE A 162 0.96 -9.22 5.31
C ILE A 162 0.34 -8.96 3.94
N GLY A 163 -0.67 -9.74 3.56
CA GLY A 163 -1.32 -9.63 2.25
C GLY A 163 -1.92 -8.24 2.00
N TYR A 164 -2.73 -7.75 2.94
CA TYR A 164 -3.33 -6.42 2.85
C TYR A 164 -2.29 -5.30 2.91
N ALA A 165 -1.23 -5.42 3.74
CA ALA A 165 -0.18 -4.41 3.80
C ALA A 165 0.59 -4.32 2.47
N LEU A 166 0.90 -5.46 1.85
CA LEU A 166 1.56 -5.50 0.55
C LEU A 166 0.66 -4.98 -0.56
N GLY A 167 -0.62 -5.35 -0.58
CA GLY A 167 -1.57 -4.85 -1.56
C GLY A 167 -1.80 -3.34 -1.46
N ALA A 168 -1.90 -2.80 -0.24
CA ALA A 168 -2.06 -1.36 -0.04
C ALA A 168 -0.77 -0.56 -0.34
N ALA A 169 0.41 -1.13 -0.06
CA ALA A 169 1.69 -0.48 -0.32
C ALA A 169 2.12 -0.53 -1.79
N PHE A 170 1.88 -1.65 -2.48
CA PHE A 170 2.39 -1.88 -3.84
C PHE A 170 1.30 -1.99 -4.91
N GLY A 171 0.03 -2.01 -4.53
CA GLY A 171 -1.11 -2.20 -5.42
C GLY A 171 -1.46 -3.67 -5.69
N ALA A 172 -2.57 -3.90 -6.39
CA ALA A 172 -2.94 -5.20 -6.93
C ALA A 172 -2.95 -5.16 -8.47
N GLY A 173 -2.47 -6.23 -9.09
CA GLY A 173 -2.47 -6.39 -10.54
C GLY A 173 -1.41 -5.60 -11.31
N ALA A 174 -1.42 -5.78 -12.64
CA ALA A 174 -0.62 -5.05 -13.63
C ALA A 174 -1.37 -3.91 -14.37
N ASP A 175 -2.58 -3.50 -13.99
CA ASP A 175 -3.29 -2.33 -14.53
C ASP A 175 -2.90 -1.08 -13.76
N PHE A 176 -2.42 -1.21 -12.52
CA PHE A 176 -1.47 -0.26 -11.97
C PHE A 176 -0.23 -0.13 -12.87
N PHE A 177 0.21 -1.22 -13.52
CA PHE A 177 1.27 -1.18 -14.55
C PHE A 177 0.80 -0.57 -15.89
N LEU A 178 -0.47 -0.69 -16.28
CA LEU A 178 -1.01 -0.09 -17.51
C LEU A 178 -1.28 1.41 -17.35
N VAL A 179 -1.77 1.86 -16.19
CA VAL A 179 -1.82 3.26 -15.77
C VAL A 179 -0.40 3.83 -15.59
N SER A 180 0.55 3.02 -15.09
CA SER A 180 1.98 3.40 -15.05
C SER A 180 2.59 3.55 -16.45
N MET A 181 2.17 2.76 -17.43
CA MET A 181 2.66 2.85 -18.82
C MET A 181 1.99 3.99 -19.58
N LEU A 182 0.69 4.20 -19.43
CA LEU A 182 -0.04 5.26 -20.15
C LEU A 182 0.37 6.67 -19.67
N ASN A 183 0.61 6.87 -18.38
CA ASN A 183 1.12 8.15 -17.88
C ASN A 183 2.62 8.39 -18.17
N LEU A 184 3.38 7.34 -18.49
CA LEU A 184 4.78 7.46 -18.95
C LEU A 184 4.85 7.97 -20.40
N VAL A 185 3.83 7.70 -21.22
CA VAL A 185 3.71 8.23 -22.59
C VAL A 185 3.19 9.68 -22.58
N ASP A 186 2.37 10.05 -21.59
CA ASP A 186 1.87 11.44 -21.44
C ASP A 186 2.95 12.42 -20.93
N GLN A 187 4.01 11.92 -20.28
CA GLN A 187 5.20 12.71 -19.89
C GLN A 187 6.29 12.78 -20.98
N ALA A 188 6.09 12.14 -22.14
CA ALA A 188 7.06 12.10 -23.22
C ALA A 188 6.77 13.09 -24.36
N ASP A 189 5.74 13.95 -24.24
CA ASP A 189 5.53 15.07 -25.16
C ASP A 189 5.61 16.42 -24.42
N PRO A 190 6.82 16.98 -24.23
CA PRO A 190 6.95 18.42 -24.14
C PRO A 190 6.81 18.96 -25.56
N GLY A 191 5.56 19.09 -26.02
CA GLY A 191 5.30 19.76 -27.28
C GLY A 191 5.82 21.19 -27.16
N HIS A 192 6.93 21.48 -27.85
CA HIS A 192 7.30 22.74 -28.52
C HIS A 192 8.36 22.44 -29.58
#